data_AF-A0A9P8SM40-F1
#
_entry.id   AF-A0A9P8SM40-F1
#
_cell.length_a   1.000
_cell.length_b   1.000
_cell.length_c   1.000
_cell.angle_alpha   90.00
_cell.angle_beta   90.00
_cell.angle_gamma   90.00
#
_symmetry.space_group_name_H-M   'P 1'
#
loop_
_entity.id
_entity.type
_entity.pdbx_description
1 polymer ?
#
loop_
_entity_poly.entity_id
_entity_poly.type
_entity_poly.pdbx_seq_one_letter_code
_entity_poly.pdbx_strand_id
1 'polypeptide(L)'
;MAKFDENCTFSSVDLTLLASKRPKIMSRVLVAVMDLLTKKVVKPIGPISTVGIGEVEAALRMLQSGKTSGKLIVSHTASNQKVKATHPSQTSYLPPDGTYVIIGGTGGVGKSLARRMVLRGARHVVLLSRCSAMTSELQQLIQDCHSEGASIHVRQCDASDGAQVSALVKELQGVLPAVRGVIHAAMVLKDILFEKMTFDEYQDVVRPKVDSAWNFHESLLDHPLDFFIVLSSVAGIIGNRGQAAYAAANTFLDAFALHRRRRGLAATSLNLTAISDVGYLTQDKGKQAEVMKNISGSSMSEQELLALVEAAIQGKVGTACDEQCITGLKFSNPAALPYYSSDRKFTYLRNEALVKVTQDTGPAELANLTISQKLSLASDSGQAQEIVTQGLQKKLGAILMVSDEVMAAQMETTAMTAFGLDSLTAIELRNWVGKELQAHLQVLELLTGGSLRDLAATVLKKTKISGVWSNRDQT
;
A
#
# COMPACT_ATOMS: atom_id res chain seq x y z
N MET A 1 11.80 19.98 -35.91
CA MET A 1 13.06 19.45 -36.47
C MET A 1 13.64 20.28 -37.61
N ALA A 2 12.86 21.12 -38.31
CA ALA A 2 13.33 21.97 -39.41
C ALA A 2 14.59 22.82 -39.13
N LYS A 3 14.86 23.20 -37.87
CA LYS A 3 16.10 23.90 -37.48
C LYS A 3 17.37 23.06 -37.63
N PHE A 4 17.28 21.73 -37.60
CA PHE A 4 18.43 20.83 -37.77
C PHE A 4 18.87 20.70 -39.23
N ASP A 5 18.00 21.05 -40.17
CA ASP A 5 18.33 21.09 -41.60
C ASP A 5 19.32 22.21 -41.93
N GLU A 6 19.46 23.19 -41.03
CA GLU A 6 20.46 24.27 -41.07
C GLU A 6 21.76 23.91 -40.30
N ASN A 7 22.03 22.61 -40.08
CA ASN A 7 23.20 22.12 -39.34
C ASN A 7 23.32 22.69 -37.90
N CYS A 8 22.19 22.99 -37.26
CA CYS A 8 22.17 23.44 -35.87
C CYS A 8 22.42 22.27 -34.91
N THR A 9 23.06 22.52 -33.77
CA THR A 9 23.20 21.55 -32.67
C THR A 9 22.38 21.99 -31.46
N PHE A 10 21.64 21.07 -30.85
CA PHE A 10 20.95 21.28 -29.58
C PHE A 10 21.71 20.56 -28.46
N SER A 11 22.03 21.27 -27.37
CA SER A 11 22.74 20.72 -26.22
C SER A 11 22.08 21.15 -24.94
N SER A 12 21.85 20.19 -24.05
CA SER A 12 21.43 20.43 -22.66
C SER A 12 22.61 20.21 -21.73
N VAL A 13 22.79 21.10 -20.77
CA VAL A 13 23.88 21.04 -19.80
C VAL A 13 23.30 21.03 -18.39
N ASP A 14 23.59 19.95 -17.66
CA ASP A 14 23.27 19.82 -16.23
C ASP A 14 24.58 19.69 -15.44
N LEU A 15 24.91 20.72 -14.68
CA LEU A 15 26.13 20.77 -13.89
C LEU A 15 26.11 19.79 -12.70
N THR A 16 24.94 19.38 -12.22
CA THR A 16 24.81 18.41 -11.12
C THR A 16 25.14 16.99 -11.60
N LEU A 17 24.68 16.63 -12.80
CA LEU A 17 25.08 15.38 -13.46
C LEU A 17 26.55 15.39 -13.86
N LEU A 18 27.07 16.53 -14.32
CA LEU A 18 28.50 16.66 -14.64
C LEU A 18 29.37 16.43 -13.40
N ALA A 19 29.03 17.04 -12.27
CA ALA A 19 29.75 16.87 -11.01
C ALA A 19 29.74 15.41 -10.51
N SER A 20 28.57 14.77 -10.53
CA SER A 20 28.41 13.40 -10.00
C SER A 20 28.98 12.32 -10.91
N LYS A 21 28.93 12.48 -12.25
CA LYS A 21 29.32 11.44 -13.21
C LYS A 21 30.64 11.68 -13.91
N ARG A 22 31.11 12.93 -14.02
CA ARG A 22 32.35 13.30 -14.74
C ARG A 22 33.18 14.35 -13.98
N PRO A 23 33.66 14.04 -12.76
CA PRO A 23 34.32 15.00 -11.88
C PRO A 23 35.57 15.67 -12.49
N LYS A 24 36.31 14.96 -13.35
CA LYS A 24 37.48 15.54 -14.05
C LYS A 24 37.10 16.70 -14.98
N ILE A 25 35.94 16.62 -15.65
CA ILE A 25 35.46 17.70 -16.51
C ILE A 25 34.98 18.88 -15.64
N MET A 26 34.24 18.61 -14.57
CA MET A 26 33.80 19.65 -13.63
C MET A 26 34.99 20.42 -13.03
N SER A 27 36.07 19.72 -12.66
CA SER A 27 37.31 20.33 -12.21
C SER A 27 37.90 21.29 -13.23
N ARG A 28 38.00 20.89 -14.51
CA ARG A 28 38.46 21.77 -15.60
C ARG A 28 37.57 23.01 -15.77
N VAL A 29 36.25 22.84 -15.70
CA VAL A 29 35.30 23.96 -15.79
C VAL A 29 35.54 24.95 -14.65
N LEU A 30 35.67 24.45 -13.41
CA LEU A 30 35.91 25.30 -12.25
C LEU A 30 37.23 26.07 -12.35
N VAL A 31 38.32 25.41 -12.78
CA VAL A 31 39.61 26.06 -13.03
C VAL A 31 39.47 27.19 -14.05
N ALA A 32 38.80 26.94 -15.18
CA ALA A 32 38.59 27.97 -16.20
C ALA A 32 37.76 29.16 -15.67
N VAL A 33 36.76 28.92 -14.83
CA VAL A 33 35.97 29.99 -14.18
C VAL A 33 36.84 30.80 -13.21
N MET A 34 37.69 30.15 -12.41
CA MET A 34 38.60 30.83 -11.49
C MET A 34 39.65 31.66 -12.21
N ASP A 35 40.14 31.20 -13.37
CA ASP A 35 41.03 31.98 -14.23
C ASP A 35 40.35 33.25 -14.76
N LEU A 36 39.09 33.14 -15.20
CA LEU A 36 38.31 34.29 -15.66
C LEU A 36 38.04 35.31 -14.54
N LEU A 37 37.78 34.83 -13.32
CA LEU A 37 37.64 35.68 -12.13
C LEU A 37 38.95 36.39 -11.81
N THR A 38 40.08 35.66 -11.84
CA THR A 38 41.42 36.22 -11.58
C THR A 38 41.79 37.29 -12.59
N LYS A 39 41.48 37.06 -13.87
CA LYS A 39 41.65 38.04 -14.97
C LYS A 39 40.62 39.17 -14.95
N LYS A 40 39.66 39.16 -14.00
CA LYS A 40 38.57 40.13 -13.86
C LYS A 40 37.67 40.25 -15.11
N VAL A 41 37.63 39.21 -15.95
CA VAL A 41 36.74 39.13 -17.12
C VAL A 41 35.30 38.90 -16.68
N VAL A 42 35.12 38.09 -15.63
CA VAL A 42 33.83 37.89 -14.95
C VAL A 42 33.91 38.46 -13.53
N LYS A 43 32.76 38.87 -13.00
CA LYS A 43 32.64 39.44 -11.64
C LYS A 43 31.60 38.63 -10.85
N PRO A 44 31.68 38.60 -9.51
CA PRO A 44 30.62 38.03 -8.69
C PRO A 44 29.26 38.63 -9.04
N ILE A 45 28.23 37.79 -9.05
CA ILE A 45 26.86 38.24 -9.31
C ILE A 45 26.40 39.17 -8.18
N GLY A 46 25.78 40.29 -8.54
CA GLY A 46 25.20 41.25 -7.61
C GLY A 46 23.78 41.63 -8.04
N PRO A 47 22.93 42.11 -7.11
CA PRO A 47 23.19 42.24 -5.67
C PRO A 47 23.22 40.87 -4.94
N ILE A 48 23.93 40.80 -3.81
CA ILE A 48 23.90 39.64 -2.91
C ILE A 48 23.00 39.97 -1.73
N SER A 49 21.88 39.28 -1.61
CA SER A 49 20.97 39.38 -0.47
C SER A 49 21.30 38.27 0.52
N THR A 50 21.70 38.62 1.73
CA THR A 50 22.01 37.63 2.78
C THR A 50 20.90 37.62 3.80
N VAL A 51 20.39 36.43 4.11
CA VAL A 51 19.34 36.20 5.12
C VAL A 51 19.84 35.23 6.17
N GLY A 52 19.23 35.28 7.36
CA GLY A 52 19.50 34.32 8.41
C GLY A 52 19.00 32.91 8.09
N ILE A 53 19.63 31.89 8.65
CA ILE A 53 19.12 30.51 8.63
C ILE A 53 17.71 30.38 9.27
N GLY A 54 17.35 31.25 10.20
CA GLY A 54 15.98 31.34 10.74
C GLY A 54 14.94 31.85 9.74
N GLU A 55 15.37 32.50 8.66
CA GLU A 55 14.51 33.15 7.67
C GLU A 55 14.44 32.37 6.34
N VAL A 56 14.93 31.12 6.32
CA VAL A 56 14.99 30.27 5.10
C VAL A 56 13.64 30.15 4.40
N GLU A 57 12.54 30.06 5.15
CA GLU A 57 11.20 29.98 4.54
C GLU A 57 10.86 31.25 3.77
N ALA A 58 11.10 32.43 4.37
CA ALA A 58 10.88 33.72 3.70
C ALA A 58 11.80 33.85 2.48
N ALA A 59 13.05 33.41 2.60
CA ALA A 59 14.04 33.38 1.53
C ALA A 59 13.55 32.57 0.31
N LEU A 60 13.02 31.37 0.55
CA LEU A 60 12.47 30.49 -0.50
C LEU A 60 11.21 31.08 -1.13
N ARG A 61 10.33 31.73 -0.35
CA ARG A 61 9.16 32.43 -0.87
C ARG A 61 9.55 33.60 -1.78
N MET A 62 10.59 34.36 -1.42
CA MET A 62 11.13 35.42 -2.27
C MET A 62 11.67 34.87 -3.60
N LEU A 63 12.39 33.74 -3.57
CA LEU A 63 12.88 33.07 -4.79
C LEU A 63 11.72 32.61 -5.67
N GLN A 64 10.68 32.01 -5.09
CA GLN A 64 9.49 31.56 -5.82
C GLN A 64 8.72 32.70 -6.49
N SER A 65 8.70 33.89 -5.88
CA SER A 65 7.99 35.04 -6.44
C SER A 65 8.69 35.65 -7.66
N GLY A 66 9.91 35.21 -8.01
CA GLY A 66 10.69 35.75 -9.13
C GLY A 66 11.14 37.21 -8.94
N LYS A 67 10.98 37.79 -7.74
CA LYS A 67 11.31 39.20 -7.45
C LYS A 67 12.74 39.40 -6.96
N THR A 68 13.56 38.36 -6.96
CA THR A 68 14.96 38.43 -6.53
C THR A 68 15.84 38.83 -7.70
N SER A 69 16.54 39.96 -7.59
CA SER A 69 17.69 40.28 -8.44
C SER A 69 18.97 39.75 -7.80
N GLY A 70 19.88 39.20 -8.61
CA GLY A 70 21.17 38.70 -8.13
C GLY A 70 21.10 37.36 -7.39
N LYS A 71 21.75 37.25 -6.22
CA LYS A 71 21.90 35.98 -5.49
C LYS A 71 21.45 36.10 -4.04
N LEU A 72 20.63 35.15 -3.60
CA LEU A 72 20.24 34.99 -2.21
C LEU A 72 21.18 33.99 -1.51
N ILE A 73 21.72 34.37 -0.35
CA ILE A 73 22.60 33.55 0.48
C ILE A 73 21.97 33.38 1.85
N VAL A 74 21.87 32.14 2.32
CA VAL A 74 21.48 31.82 3.69
C VAL A 74 22.75 31.72 4.53
N SER A 75 22.89 32.58 5.53
CA SER A 75 24.01 32.54 6.46
C SER A 75 23.67 31.77 7.73
N HIS A 76 24.56 30.84 8.11
CA HIS A 76 24.47 30.05 9.34
C HIS A 76 25.31 30.63 10.50
N THR A 77 26.10 31.68 10.24
CA THR A 77 27.06 32.25 11.21
C THR A 77 26.52 33.44 11.99
N ALA A 78 25.31 33.92 11.68
CA ALA A 78 24.68 34.99 12.42
C ALA A 78 24.36 34.54 13.86
N SER A 79 24.85 35.28 14.86
CA SER A 79 24.55 35.02 16.26
C SER A 79 23.06 35.28 16.56
N ASN A 80 22.50 34.58 17.55
CA ASN A 80 21.12 34.76 18.05
C ASN A 80 19.97 34.40 17.07
N GLN A 81 20.23 33.55 16.07
CA GLN A 81 19.20 33.03 15.17
C GLN A 81 18.27 32.03 15.87
N LYS A 82 16.96 32.25 15.83
CA LYS A 82 15.96 31.26 16.24
C LYS A 82 15.51 30.46 15.02
N VAL A 83 15.92 29.20 14.95
CA VAL A 83 15.41 28.25 13.95
C VAL A 83 14.29 27.42 14.57
N LYS A 84 13.27 27.09 13.76
CA LYS A 84 12.28 26.09 14.16
C LYS A 84 13.01 24.74 14.25
N ALA A 85 13.32 24.29 15.46
CA ALA A 85 13.97 23.00 15.67
C ALA A 85 13.08 21.88 15.12
N THR A 86 13.46 21.26 14.01
CA THR A 86 12.74 20.12 13.42
C THR A 86 13.22 18.81 14.03
N HIS A 87 12.93 18.64 15.33
CA HIS A 87 13.06 17.42 16.17
C HIS A 87 14.26 17.38 17.15
N PRO A 88 14.00 17.17 18.46
CA PRO A 88 15.02 16.77 19.43
C PRO A 88 15.47 15.31 19.21
N SER A 89 16.59 14.93 19.85
CA SER A 89 17.35 13.68 19.75
C SER A 89 16.56 12.45 19.34
N GLN A 90 17.11 11.64 18.44
CA GLN A 90 16.68 10.27 18.19
C GLN A 90 16.49 9.58 19.56
N THR A 91 15.24 9.38 19.98
CA THR A 91 14.96 8.67 21.22
C THR A 91 15.44 7.24 21.01
N SER A 92 16.57 6.93 21.64
CA SER A 92 17.08 5.57 21.71
C SER A 92 16.17 4.78 22.63
N TYR A 93 15.47 3.79 22.10
CA TYR A 93 14.57 2.91 22.86
C TYR A 93 14.93 1.43 22.67
N LEU A 94 15.97 1.13 21.90
CA LEU A 94 16.57 -0.19 21.81
C LEU A 94 17.78 -0.24 22.74
N PRO A 95 17.73 -1.05 23.83
CA PRO A 95 18.88 -1.26 24.69
C PRO A 95 20.15 -1.67 23.91
N PRO A 96 21.30 -1.01 24.14
CA PRO A 96 22.53 -1.33 23.44
C PRO A 96 23.10 -2.70 23.83
N ASP A 97 22.72 -3.24 24.99
CA ASP A 97 23.07 -4.58 25.49
C ASP A 97 22.09 -5.67 25.05
N GLY A 98 21.27 -5.39 24.02
CA GLY A 98 20.37 -6.36 23.40
C GLY A 98 20.84 -6.83 22.02
N THR A 99 20.59 -8.11 21.73
CA THR A 99 20.70 -8.67 20.38
C THR A 99 19.34 -8.68 19.69
N TYR A 100 19.30 -8.19 18.45
CA TYR A 100 18.08 -8.10 17.65
C TYR A 100 18.19 -8.93 16.38
N VAL A 101 17.28 -9.88 16.21
CA VAL A 101 17.29 -10.84 15.10
C VAL A 101 16.28 -10.43 14.03
N ILE A 102 16.74 -10.28 12.78
CA ILE A 102 15.88 -10.02 11.63
C ILE A 102 15.91 -11.25 10.70
N ILE A 103 14.82 -12.02 10.70
CA ILE A 103 14.63 -13.18 9.83
C ILE A 103 14.32 -12.66 8.41
N GLY A 104 15.09 -13.08 7.40
CA GLY A 104 15.06 -12.47 6.07
C GLY A 104 15.81 -11.14 6.00
N GLY A 105 16.78 -10.94 6.89
CA GLY A 105 17.46 -9.67 7.12
C GLY A 105 18.31 -9.14 5.96
N THR A 106 18.73 -10.01 5.03
CA THR A 106 19.55 -9.57 3.87
C THR A 106 18.72 -8.99 2.72
N GLY A 107 17.39 -9.08 2.78
CA GLY A 107 16.48 -8.46 1.80
C GLY A 107 16.42 -6.94 1.95
N GLY A 108 15.80 -6.24 0.98
CA GLY A 108 15.68 -4.78 1.01
C GLY A 108 15.02 -4.24 2.29
N VAL A 109 13.91 -4.85 2.70
CA VAL A 109 13.20 -4.51 3.95
C VAL A 109 14.08 -4.77 5.18
N GLY A 110 14.73 -5.93 5.24
CA GLY A 110 15.60 -6.31 6.36
C GLY A 110 16.78 -5.35 6.55
N LYS A 111 17.44 -4.96 5.45
CA LYS A 111 18.54 -3.97 5.46
C LYS A 111 18.08 -2.60 5.95
N SER A 112 16.90 -2.17 5.52
CA SER A 112 16.29 -0.89 5.92
C SER A 112 15.95 -0.87 7.41
N LEU A 113 15.36 -1.97 7.90
CA LEU A 113 15.10 -2.17 9.33
C LEU A 113 16.39 -2.15 10.15
N ALA A 114 17.42 -2.88 9.72
CA ALA A 114 18.71 -2.93 10.42
C ALA A 114 19.31 -1.52 10.59
N ARG A 115 19.38 -0.75 9.51
CA ARG A 115 19.84 0.64 9.54
C ARG A 115 19.00 1.47 10.51
N ARG A 116 17.68 1.34 10.47
CA ARG A 116 16.79 2.10 11.35
C ARG A 116 16.99 1.74 12.82
N MET A 117 17.13 0.44 13.13
CA MET A 117 17.32 -0.03 14.50
C MET A 117 18.64 0.47 15.10
N VAL A 118 19.72 0.51 14.32
CA VAL A 118 21.00 1.10 14.77
C VAL A 118 20.84 2.57 15.15
N LEU A 119 20.12 3.35 14.34
CA LEU A 119 19.72 4.74 14.62
C LEU A 119 18.71 4.88 15.78
N ARG A 120 18.30 3.78 16.41
CA ARG A 120 17.38 3.76 17.56
C ARG A 120 17.98 3.10 18.80
N GLY A 121 19.29 2.82 18.76
CA GLY A 121 20.06 2.34 19.91
C GLY A 121 20.61 0.93 19.78
N ALA A 122 20.16 0.15 18.79
CA ALA A 122 20.66 -1.21 18.62
C ALA A 122 22.17 -1.21 18.37
N ARG A 123 22.89 -2.10 19.06
CA ARG A 123 24.33 -2.30 18.85
C ARG A 123 24.67 -3.70 18.33
N HIS A 124 23.79 -4.68 18.51
CA HIS A 124 23.98 -6.03 18.00
C HIS A 124 22.76 -6.43 17.15
N VAL A 125 22.91 -6.43 15.83
CA VAL A 125 21.85 -6.81 14.89
C VAL A 125 22.27 -8.04 14.11
N VAL A 126 21.46 -9.10 14.15
CA VAL A 126 21.69 -10.36 13.43
C VAL A 126 20.77 -10.41 12.21
N LEU A 127 21.36 -10.47 11.02
CA LEU A 127 20.63 -10.63 9.76
C LEU A 127 20.67 -12.09 9.34
N LEU A 128 19.50 -12.73 9.32
CA LEU A 128 19.39 -14.13 8.91
C LEU A 128 18.91 -14.26 7.48
N SER A 129 19.56 -15.16 6.76
CA SER A 129 19.20 -15.51 5.39
C SER A 129 19.68 -16.91 5.04
N ARG A 130 19.04 -17.55 4.05
CA ARG A 130 19.52 -18.81 3.46
C ARG A 130 20.77 -18.61 2.62
N CYS A 131 20.97 -17.40 2.09
CA CYS A 131 22.11 -17.04 1.27
C CYS A 131 23.09 -16.18 2.07
N SER A 132 24.36 -16.57 2.09
CA SER A 132 25.45 -15.84 2.73
C SER A 132 26.18 -14.86 1.80
N ALA A 133 25.71 -14.69 0.56
CA ALA A 133 26.37 -13.82 -0.41
C ALA A 133 26.43 -12.37 0.09
N MET A 134 27.66 -11.88 0.27
CA MET A 134 27.95 -10.50 0.63
C MET A 134 27.85 -9.61 -0.61
N THR A 135 26.69 -9.01 -0.82
CA THR A 135 26.52 -7.98 -1.86
C THR A 135 27.23 -6.69 -1.45
N SER A 136 27.63 -5.87 -2.42
CA SER A 136 28.24 -4.56 -2.18
C SER A 136 27.35 -3.66 -1.29
N GLU A 137 26.03 -3.71 -1.50
CA GLU A 137 25.06 -2.99 -0.67
C GLU A 137 25.06 -3.46 0.80
N LEU A 138 25.18 -4.77 1.03
CA LEU A 138 25.22 -5.33 2.39
C LEU A 138 26.55 -4.99 3.07
N GLN A 139 27.67 -5.02 2.33
CA GLN A 139 28.97 -4.58 2.84
C GLN A 139 28.95 -3.11 3.24
N GLN A 140 28.38 -2.24 2.39
CA GLN A 140 28.21 -0.82 2.71
C GLN A 140 27.35 -0.63 3.96
N LEU A 141 26.23 -1.35 4.08
CA LEU A 141 25.39 -1.29 5.28
C LEU A 141 26.15 -1.67 6.55
N ILE A 142 26.93 -2.75 6.51
CA ILE A 142 27.76 -3.19 7.64
C ILE A 142 28.76 -2.10 8.02
N GLN A 143 29.44 -1.50 7.04
CA GLN A 143 30.39 -0.42 7.26
C GLN A 143 29.74 0.84 7.84
N ASP A 144 28.60 1.26 7.29
CA ASP A 144 27.82 2.40 7.77
C ASP A 144 27.43 2.17 9.25
N CYS A 145 26.86 1.00 9.57
CA CYS A 145 26.42 0.69 10.93
C CYS A 145 27.60 0.55 11.91
N HIS A 146 28.73 0.03 11.45
CA HIS A 146 29.97 -0.01 12.24
C HIS A 146 30.47 1.39 12.58
N SER A 147 30.36 2.34 11.65
CA SER A 147 30.71 3.76 11.92
C SER A 147 29.79 4.42 12.96
N GLU A 148 28.56 3.92 13.09
CA GLU A 148 27.57 4.31 14.12
C GLU A 148 27.73 3.52 15.44
N GLY A 149 28.79 2.70 15.56
CA GLY A 149 29.12 1.93 16.76
C GLY A 149 28.32 0.63 16.93
N ALA A 150 27.64 0.15 15.90
CA ALA A 150 26.89 -1.10 15.92
C ALA A 150 27.54 -2.21 15.08
N SER A 151 27.38 -3.46 15.52
CA SER A 151 27.82 -4.64 14.79
C SER A 151 26.64 -5.33 14.11
N ILE A 152 26.74 -5.51 12.79
CA ILE A 152 25.82 -6.34 12.02
C ILE A 152 26.45 -7.71 11.80
N HIS A 153 25.78 -8.75 12.30
CA HIS A 153 26.19 -10.14 12.18
C HIS A 153 25.30 -10.82 11.13
N VAL A 154 25.87 -11.13 9.96
CA VAL A 154 25.14 -11.92 8.96
C VAL A 154 25.34 -13.40 9.27
N ARG A 155 24.26 -14.16 9.29
CA ARG A 155 24.27 -15.60 9.58
C ARG A 155 23.46 -16.35 8.54
N GLN A 156 24.06 -17.43 8.03
CA GLN A 156 23.39 -18.34 7.12
C GLN A 156 22.58 -19.34 7.95
N CYS A 157 21.26 -19.30 7.80
CA CYS A 157 20.35 -20.20 8.51
C CYS A 157 19.05 -20.29 7.71
N ASP A 158 18.59 -21.51 7.46
CA ASP A 158 17.20 -21.71 7.09
C ASP A 158 16.34 -21.68 8.36
N ALA A 159 15.54 -20.63 8.53
CA ALA A 159 14.70 -20.49 9.70
C ALA A 159 13.57 -21.54 9.76
N SER A 160 13.22 -22.17 8.63
CA SER A 160 12.24 -23.28 8.60
C SER A 160 12.80 -24.60 9.14
N ASP A 161 14.14 -24.71 9.28
CA ASP A 161 14.79 -25.86 9.91
C ASP A 161 15.00 -25.61 11.41
N GLY A 162 14.23 -26.31 12.25
CA GLY A 162 14.28 -26.15 13.70
C GLY A 162 15.64 -26.50 14.32
N ALA A 163 16.38 -27.45 13.73
CA ALA A 163 17.71 -27.82 14.24
C ALA A 163 18.72 -26.69 13.97
N GLN A 164 18.66 -26.05 12.80
CA GLN A 164 19.49 -24.90 12.47
C GLN A 164 19.16 -23.69 13.38
N VAL A 165 17.88 -23.41 13.61
CA VAL A 165 17.47 -22.31 14.50
C VAL A 165 17.94 -22.54 15.92
N SER A 166 17.76 -23.76 16.45
CA SER A 166 18.22 -24.11 17.81
C SER A 166 19.74 -23.96 17.95
N ALA A 167 20.51 -24.48 16.98
CA ALA A 167 21.96 -24.36 16.96
C ALA A 167 22.41 -22.90 16.88
N LEU A 168 21.78 -22.09 16.03
CA LEU A 168 22.05 -20.67 15.91
C LEU A 168 21.75 -19.92 17.22
N VAL A 169 20.58 -20.11 17.82
CA VAL A 169 20.22 -19.42 19.07
C VAL A 169 21.24 -19.75 20.17
N LYS A 170 21.69 -21.00 20.25
CA LYS A 170 22.76 -21.42 21.18
C LYS A 170 24.10 -20.75 20.86
N GLU A 171 24.48 -20.63 19.59
CA GLU A 171 25.68 -19.87 19.17
C GLU A 171 25.59 -18.40 19.61
N LEU A 172 24.46 -17.74 19.32
CA LEU A 172 24.28 -16.32 19.63
C LEU A 172 24.42 -16.04 21.14
N GLN A 173 23.87 -16.91 21.99
CA GLN A 173 23.99 -16.79 23.45
C GLN A 173 25.44 -16.91 23.96
N GLY A 174 26.32 -17.61 23.24
CA GLY A 174 27.71 -17.77 23.62
C GLY A 174 28.62 -16.60 23.22
N VAL A 175 28.16 -15.74 22.31
CA VAL A 175 29.02 -14.73 21.65
C VAL A 175 28.47 -13.31 21.75
N LEU A 176 27.15 -13.16 21.86
CA LEU A 176 26.47 -11.86 21.88
C LEU A 176 25.65 -11.69 23.17
N PRO A 177 25.24 -10.45 23.51
CA PRO A 177 24.26 -10.22 24.56
C PRO A 177 22.93 -10.94 24.30
N ALA A 178 22.08 -11.00 25.33
CA ALA A 178 20.80 -11.71 25.25
C ALA A 178 19.94 -11.23 24.07
N VAL A 179 19.25 -12.16 23.42
CA VAL A 179 18.28 -11.82 22.37
C VAL A 179 17.10 -11.13 23.02
N ARG A 180 16.83 -9.88 22.60
CA ARG A 180 15.76 -9.04 23.14
C ARG A 180 14.63 -8.78 22.16
N GLY A 181 14.86 -8.99 20.86
CA GLY A 181 13.81 -8.76 19.87
C GLY A 181 13.98 -9.56 18.59
N VAL A 182 12.85 -9.97 18.02
CA VAL A 182 12.79 -10.69 16.75
C VAL A 182 11.87 -9.95 15.79
N ILE A 183 12.33 -9.75 14.55
CA ILE A 183 11.49 -9.27 13.45
C ILE A 183 11.49 -10.34 12.34
N HIS A 184 10.32 -10.90 12.07
CA HIS A 184 10.15 -11.86 11.00
C HIS A 184 9.76 -11.15 9.69
N ALA A 185 10.75 -10.88 8.85
CA ALA A 185 10.57 -10.29 7.52
C ALA A 185 10.72 -11.28 6.36
N ALA A 186 11.04 -12.55 6.64
CA ALA A 186 11.22 -13.57 5.61
C ALA A 186 9.90 -13.88 4.88
N MET A 187 9.99 -13.98 3.56
CA MET A 187 8.90 -14.44 2.70
C MET A 187 9.45 -15.03 1.41
N VAL A 188 8.68 -15.95 0.85
CA VAL A 188 8.81 -16.41 -0.54
C VAL A 188 7.45 -16.16 -1.20
N LEU A 189 7.45 -15.49 -2.35
CA LEU A 189 6.23 -15.25 -3.11
C LEU A 189 6.23 -16.14 -4.35
N LYS A 190 5.16 -16.91 -4.52
CA LYS A 190 4.94 -17.78 -5.67
C LYS A 190 3.46 -17.77 -5.98
N ASP A 191 3.07 -16.90 -6.90
CA ASP A 191 1.66 -16.68 -7.25
C ASP A 191 1.20 -17.78 -8.21
N ILE A 192 0.29 -18.64 -7.73
CA ILE A 192 -0.25 -19.79 -8.46
C ILE A 192 -1.74 -19.91 -8.15
N LEU A 193 -2.56 -20.12 -9.19
CA LEU A 193 -3.98 -20.44 -9.02
C LEU A 193 -4.14 -21.72 -8.21
N PHE A 194 -5.05 -21.73 -7.24
CA PHE A 194 -5.22 -22.85 -6.31
C PHE A 194 -5.38 -24.21 -7.02
N GLU A 195 -6.15 -24.27 -8.10
CA GLU A 195 -6.38 -25.50 -8.89
C GLU A 195 -5.12 -26.07 -9.56
N LYS A 196 -4.08 -25.25 -9.72
CA LYS A 196 -2.80 -25.63 -10.35
C LYS A 196 -1.66 -25.76 -9.35
N MET A 197 -1.91 -25.48 -8.08
CA MET A 197 -0.89 -25.46 -7.04
C MET A 197 -0.57 -26.87 -6.59
N THR A 198 0.68 -27.29 -6.75
CA THR A 198 1.14 -28.54 -6.16
C THR A 198 1.42 -28.37 -4.67
N PHE A 199 1.48 -29.48 -3.93
CA PHE A 199 1.76 -29.44 -2.49
C PHE A 199 3.16 -28.88 -2.17
N ASP A 200 4.17 -29.20 -2.99
CA ASP A 200 5.53 -28.68 -2.80
C ASP A 200 5.56 -27.16 -3.00
N GLU A 201 4.83 -26.63 -3.98
CA GLU A 201 4.72 -25.18 -4.20
C GLU A 201 3.98 -24.47 -3.07
N TYR A 202 2.99 -25.13 -2.48
CA TYR A 202 2.35 -24.64 -1.26
C TYR A 202 3.36 -24.58 -0.10
N GLN A 203 4.14 -25.64 0.11
CA GLN A 203 5.17 -25.69 1.15
C GLN A 203 6.26 -24.63 0.96
N ASP A 204 6.72 -24.40 -0.27
CA ASP A 204 7.71 -23.37 -0.61
C ASP A 204 7.34 -21.97 -0.08
N VAL A 205 6.04 -21.64 -0.12
CA VAL A 205 5.50 -20.34 0.31
C VAL A 205 5.21 -20.30 1.81
N VAL A 206 4.74 -21.42 2.37
CA VAL A 206 4.24 -21.49 3.75
C VAL A 206 5.36 -21.65 4.78
N ARG A 207 6.31 -22.56 4.55
CA ARG A 207 7.38 -22.89 5.50
C ARG A 207 8.23 -21.68 5.95
N PRO A 208 8.62 -20.75 5.06
CA PRO A 208 9.43 -19.59 5.44
C PRO A 208 8.74 -18.61 6.39
N LYS A 209 7.40 -18.72 6.57
CA LYS A 209 6.63 -17.92 7.53
C LYS A 209 6.19 -18.75 8.73
N VAL A 210 5.59 -19.90 8.46
CA VAL A 210 4.97 -20.75 9.51
C VAL A 210 6.04 -21.41 10.37
N ASP A 211 6.84 -22.28 9.76
CA ASP A 211 7.87 -23.03 10.49
C ASP A 211 8.93 -22.09 11.07
N SER A 212 9.28 -21.03 10.34
CA SER A 212 10.23 -20.02 10.83
C SER A 212 9.76 -19.30 12.09
N ALA A 213 8.50 -18.84 12.13
CA ALA A 213 7.94 -18.23 13.33
C ALA A 213 7.85 -19.23 14.50
N TRP A 214 7.46 -20.47 14.21
CA TRP A 214 7.34 -21.52 15.21
C TRP A 214 8.70 -21.94 15.81
N ASN A 215 9.71 -22.15 14.97
CA ASN A 215 11.05 -22.55 15.40
C ASN A 215 11.70 -21.48 16.30
N PHE A 216 11.55 -20.20 15.94
CA PHE A 216 12.01 -19.09 16.78
C PHE A 216 11.16 -18.91 18.05
N HIS A 217 9.87 -19.24 18.01
CA HIS A 217 9.05 -19.28 19.21
C HIS A 217 9.59 -20.30 20.21
N GLU A 218 9.74 -21.56 19.79
CA GLU A 218 10.20 -22.66 20.63
C GLU A 218 11.63 -22.41 21.14
N SER A 219 12.53 -21.95 20.28
CA SER A 219 13.94 -21.73 20.64
C SER A 219 14.16 -20.53 21.58
N LEU A 220 13.18 -19.63 21.69
CA LEU A 220 13.25 -18.42 22.52
C LEU A 220 12.13 -18.35 23.57
N LEU A 221 11.53 -19.50 23.94
CA LEU A 221 10.43 -19.56 24.92
C LEU A 221 10.84 -18.98 26.27
N ASP A 222 12.06 -19.28 26.72
CA ASP A 222 12.59 -18.88 28.03
C ASP A 222 13.35 -17.54 27.98
N HIS A 223 13.30 -16.82 26.85
CA HIS A 223 13.97 -15.53 26.68
C HIS A 223 12.99 -14.37 26.90
N PRO A 224 13.35 -13.38 27.73
CA PRO A 224 12.54 -12.18 27.92
C PRO A 224 12.68 -11.26 26.70
N LEU A 225 11.90 -11.52 25.66
CA LEU A 225 11.83 -10.67 24.47
C LEU A 225 11.01 -9.40 24.78
N ASP A 226 11.59 -8.24 24.45
CA ASP A 226 10.89 -6.95 24.45
C ASP A 226 9.84 -6.91 23.33
N PHE A 227 10.11 -7.54 22.18
CA PHE A 227 9.16 -7.64 21.07
C PHE A 227 9.39 -8.87 20.18
N PHE A 228 8.31 -9.35 19.58
CA PHE A 228 8.33 -10.34 18.49
C PHE A 228 7.40 -9.86 17.37
N ILE A 229 7.95 -9.26 16.33
CA ILE A 229 7.15 -8.62 15.27
C ILE A 229 7.12 -9.52 14.05
N VAL A 230 5.92 -9.87 13.57
CA VAL A 230 5.74 -10.61 12.33
C VAL A 230 5.23 -9.70 11.23
N LEU A 231 5.95 -9.62 10.10
CA LEU A 231 5.48 -8.90 8.92
C LEU A 231 4.51 -9.82 8.14
N SER A 232 3.24 -9.62 8.43
CA SER A 232 2.12 -10.28 7.77
C SER A 232 1.66 -9.46 6.54
N SER A 233 0.53 -9.82 5.95
CA SER A 233 -0.02 -9.12 4.79
C SER A 233 -1.54 -9.01 4.86
N VAL A 234 -2.08 -7.94 4.28
CA VAL A 234 -3.53 -7.81 4.06
C VAL A 234 -4.10 -8.95 3.22
N ALA A 235 -3.27 -9.64 2.41
CA ALA A 235 -3.69 -10.81 1.65
C ALA A 235 -4.27 -11.93 2.55
N GLY A 236 -3.83 -12.04 3.81
CA GLY A 236 -4.40 -12.98 4.79
C GLY A 236 -5.77 -12.56 5.33
N ILE A 237 -6.21 -11.33 5.07
CA ILE A 237 -7.49 -10.76 5.53
C ILE A 237 -8.50 -10.67 4.39
N ILE A 238 -8.11 -10.08 3.26
CA ILE A 238 -8.99 -9.84 2.11
C ILE A 238 -8.88 -10.92 1.03
N GLY A 239 -7.87 -11.78 1.10
CA GLY A 239 -7.47 -12.67 0.01
C GLY A 239 -6.77 -11.92 -1.12
N ASN A 240 -6.13 -12.66 -2.01
CA ASN A 240 -5.70 -12.15 -3.31
C ASN A 240 -5.65 -13.31 -4.32
N ARG A 241 -6.00 -13.03 -5.58
CA ARG A 241 -6.05 -14.06 -6.63
C ARG A 241 -4.65 -14.58 -6.90
N GLY A 242 -4.51 -15.91 -6.96
CA GLY A 242 -3.21 -16.57 -7.14
C GLY A 242 -2.36 -16.64 -5.86
N GLN A 243 -2.84 -16.15 -4.72
CA GLN A 243 -2.04 -16.07 -3.48
C GLN A 243 -2.63 -16.90 -2.34
N ALA A 244 -3.22 -18.06 -2.65
CA ALA A 244 -3.85 -18.91 -1.63
C ALA A 244 -2.86 -19.36 -0.53
N ALA A 245 -1.69 -19.89 -0.92
CA ALA A 245 -0.64 -20.29 0.03
C ALA A 245 -0.10 -19.10 0.84
N TYR A 246 0.10 -17.95 0.17
CA TYR A 246 0.60 -16.73 0.81
C TYR A 246 -0.41 -16.17 1.81
N ALA A 247 -1.70 -16.15 1.47
CA ALA A 247 -2.77 -15.76 2.38
C ALA A 247 -2.79 -16.68 3.61
N ALA A 248 -2.78 -18.00 3.41
CA ALA A 248 -2.76 -18.98 4.51
C ALA A 248 -1.57 -18.77 5.46
N ALA A 249 -0.36 -18.57 4.92
CA ALA A 249 0.84 -18.33 5.70
C ALA A 249 0.76 -17.04 6.54
N ASN A 250 0.20 -15.97 6.00
CA ASN A 250 0.03 -14.70 6.72
C ASN A 250 -1.09 -14.78 7.77
N THR A 251 -2.20 -15.45 7.48
CA THR A 251 -3.26 -15.72 8.47
C THR A 251 -2.72 -16.56 9.64
N PHE A 252 -1.81 -17.51 9.38
CA PHE A 252 -1.09 -18.20 10.45
C PHE A 252 -0.28 -17.24 11.32
N LEU A 253 0.50 -16.32 10.73
CA LEU A 253 1.29 -15.35 11.50
C LEU A 253 0.41 -14.48 12.41
N ASP A 254 -0.76 -14.08 11.93
CA ASP A 254 -1.73 -13.32 12.71
C ASP A 254 -2.23 -14.13 13.92
N ALA A 255 -2.62 -15.38 13.69
CA ALA A 255 -3.07 -16.31 14.73
C ALA A 255 -1.94 -16.68 15.71
N PHE A 256 -0.71 -16.81 15.21
CA PHE A 256 0.49 -17.10 15.99
C PHE A 256 0.82 -15.93 16.94
N ALA A 257 0.73 -14.69 16.45
CA ALA A 257 0.95 -13.52 17.32
C ALA A 257 -0.09 -13.49 18.45
N LEU A 258 -1.37 -13.75 18.14
CA LEU A 258 -2.42 -13.88 19.14
C LEU A 258 -2.14 -15.04 20.12
N HIS A 259 -1.69 -16.19 19.63
CA HIS A 259 -1.33 -17.34 20.47
C HIS A 259 -0.22 -16.99 21.47
N ARG A 260 0.86 -16.35 21.02
CA ARG A 260 1.95 -15.89 21.89
C ARG A 260 1.46 -14.93 22.96
N ARG A 261 0.64 -13.94 22.58
CA ARG A 261 0.07 -12.98 23.55
C ARG A 261 -0.82 -13.62 24.60
N ARG A 262 -1.64 -14.62 24.22
CA ARG A 262 -2.46 -15.39 25.18
C ARG A 262 -1.61 -16.18 26.19
N ARG A 263 -0.33 -16.40 25.90
CA ARG A 263 0.64 -17.01 26.81
C ARG A 263 1.48 -15.98 27.58
N GLY A 264 1.14 -14.68 27.49
CA GLY A 264 1.88 -13.60 28.14
C GLY A 264 3.20 -13.24 27.44
N LEU A 265 3.44 -13.72 26.22
CA LEU A 265 4.66 -13.45 25.46
C LEU A 265 4.44 -12.29 24.49
N ALA A 266 5.46 -11.45 24.31
CA ALA A 266 5.42 -10.37 23.33
C ALA A 266 5.20 -10.91 21.91
N ALA A 267 4.24 -10.34 21.19
CA ALA A 267 4.05 -10.54 19.76
C ALA A 267 3.12 -9.51 19.10
N THR A 268 3.55 -8.95 17.98
CA THR A 268 2.79 -8.00 17.15
C THR A 268 2.70 -8.51 15.72
N SER A 269 1.49 -8.51 15.12
CA SER A 269 1.32 -8.75 13.69
C SER A 269 1.04 -7.45 12.94
N LEU A 270 1.78 -7.23 11.85
CA LEU A 270 1.57 -6.10 10.95
C LEU A 270 1.08 -6.63 9.59
N ASN A 271 -0.20 -6.48 9.27
CA ASN A 271 -0.80 -6.86 7.98
C ASN A 271 -0.56 -5.75 6.95
N LEU A 272 0.54 -5.87 6.20
CA LEU A 272 1.02 -4.85 5.26
C LEU A 272 0.39 -4.97 3.86
N THR A 273 0.27 -3.83 3.17
CA THR A 273 0.03 -3.75 1.72
C THR A 273 1.35 -3.84 0.93
N ALA A 274 1.27 -3.73 -0.40
CA ALA A 274 2.44 -3.72 -1.27
C ALA A 274 3.41 -2.56 -0.91
N ILE A 275 4.68 -2.88 -0.65
CA ILE A 275 5.72 -1.89 -0.38
C ILE A 275 6.34 -1.44 -1.70
N SER A 276 6.17 -0.16 -2.04
CA SER A 276 6.37 0.36 -3.41
C SER A 276 7.83 0.68 -3.78
N ASP A 277 8.66 1.00 -2.79
CA ASP A 277 9.98 1.63 -2.94
C ASP A 277 11.13 0.77 -2.40
N VAL A 278 10.85 -0.37 -1.76
CA VAL A 278 11.88 -1.32 -1.29
C VAL A 278 11.39 -2.78 -1.30
N GLY A 279 12.32 -3.73 -1.48
CA GLY A 279 12.06 -5.17 -1.30
C GLY A 279 11.70 -5.91 -2.59
N TYR A 280 10.85 -6.93 -2.48
CA TYR A 280 10.52 -7.84 -3.59
C TYR A 280 9.97 -7.13 -4.82
N LEU A 281 9.15 -6.08 -4.61
CA LEU A 281 8.52 -5.35 -5.70
C LEU A 281 9.50 -4.51 -6.51
N THR A 282 10.61 -4.00 -5.95
CA THR A 282 11.57 -3.20 -6.73
C THR A 282 12.51 -4.04 -7.61
N GLN A 283 12.51 -5.37 -7.43
CA GLN A 283 13.38 -6.28 -8.18
C GLN A 283 12.80 -6.73 -9.53
N ASP A 284 11.49 -6.60 -9.74
CA ASP A 284 10.80 -7.04 -10.96
C ASP A 284 9.70 -6.05 -11.40
N LYS A 285 10.01 -5.23 -12.41
CA LYS A 285 9.10 -4.18 -12.92
C LYS A 285 7.82 -4.74 -13.55
N GLY A 286 7.82 -5.97 -14.07
CA GLY A 286 6.63 -6.60 -14.64
C GLY A 286 5.61 -6.96 -13.57
N LYS A 287 6.09 -7.48 -12.43
CA LYS A 287 5.24 -7.86 -11.28
C LYS A 287 4.69 -6.66 -10.51
N GLN A 288 5.36 -5.51 -10.51
CA GLN A 288 4.83 -4.29 -9.88
C GLN A 288 3.47 -3.90 -10.46
N ALA A 289 3.34 -3.88 -11.78
CA ALA A 289 2.11 -3.46 -12.44
C ALA A 289 0.93 -4.40 -12.14
N GLU A 290 1.19 -5.71 -12.07
CA GLU A 290 0.17 -6.73 -11.80
C GLU A 290 -0.29 -6.70 -10.33
N VAL A 291 0.64 -6.60 -9.37
CA VAL A 291 0.32 -6.50 -7.94
C VAL A 291 -0.46 -5.22 -7.65
N MET A 292 -0.06 -4.09 -8.25
CA MET A 292 -0.77 -2.82 -8.08
C MET A 292 -2.19 -2.85 -8.67
N LYS A 293 -2.41 -3.59 -9.76
CA LYS A 293 -3.74 -3.79 -10.34
C LYS A 293 -4.66 -4.63 -9.45
N ASN A 294 -4.11 -5.65 -8.77
CA ASN A 294 -4.89 -6.59 -7.96
C ASN A 294 -5.25 -6.06 -6.56
N ILE A 295 -4.44 -5.17 -5.99
CA ILE A 295 -4.70 -4.56 -4.66
C ILE A 295 -5.30 -3.14 -4.80
N SER A 296 -5.93 -2.84 -5.94
CA SER A 296 -6.57 -1.55 -6.22
C SER A 296 -5.66 -0.33 -5.96
N GLY A 297 -4.35 -0.47 -6.24
CA GLY A 297 -3.36 0.59 -6.06
C GLY A 297 -2.99 0.92 -4.60
N SER A 298 -3.49 0.16 -3.62
CA SER A 298 -3.13 0.34 -2.21
C SER A 298 -1.70 -0.13 -1.97
N SER A 299 -0.78 0.82 -1.78
CA SER A 299 0.62 0.59 -1.49
C SER A 299 1.06 1.43 -0.30
N MET A 300 2.22 1.07 0.25
CA MET A 300 2.91 1.81 1.30
C MET A 300 4.37 2.06 0.92
N SER A 301 4.96 3.03 1.59
CA SER A 301 6.38 3.37 1.50
C SER A 301 7.22 2.64 2.55
N GLU A 302 8.52 2.58 2.31
CA GLU A 302 9.53 2.12 3.27
C GLU A 302 9.41 2.90 4.59
N GLN A 303 9.20 4.22 4.51
CA GLN A 303 9.11 5.07 5.70
C GLN A 303 7.90 4.72 6.57
N GLU A 304 6.75 4.44 5.96
CA GLU A 304 5.56 3.98 6.68
C GLU A 304 5.80 2.63 7.35
N LEU A 305 6.48 1.70 6.68
CA LEU A 305 6.86 0.41 7.26
C LEU A 305 7.78 0.60 8.47
N LEU A 306 8.84 1.39 8.31
CA LEU A 306 9.77 1.68 9.40
C LEU A 306 9.03 2.30 10.59
N ALA A 307 8.17 3.29 10.34
CA ALA A 307 7.38 3.94 11.39
C ALA A 307 6.43 2.96 12.12
N LEU A 308 5.80 2.03 11.40
CA LEU A 308 4.94 1.00 11.99
C LEU A 308 5.74 0.01 12.86
N VAL A 309 6.91 -0.42 12.40
CA VAL A 309 7.79 -1.28 13.20
C VAL A 309 8.30 -0.54 14.43
N GLU A 310 8.70 0.73 14.30
CA GLU A 310 9.08 1.56 15.45
C GLU A 310 7.93 1.71 16.46
N ALA A 311 6.69 1.87 15.98
CA ALA A 311 5.50 1.92 16.83
C ALA A 311 5.25 0.58 17.53
N ALA A 312 5.47 -0.55 16.85
CA ALA A 312 5.34 -1.89 17.43
C ALA A 312 6.40 -2.13 18.52
N ILE A 313 7.67 -1.78 18.27
CA ILE A 313 8.76 -1.89 19.25
C ILE A 313 8.44 -1.08 20.51
N GLN A 314 7.80 0.08 20.36
CA GLN A 314 7.41 0.95 21.47
C GLN A 314 6.07 0.57 22.13
N GLY A 315 5.43 -0.54 21.74
CA GLY A 315 4.13 -0.98 22.28
C GLY A 315 2.93 -0.11 21.89
N LYS A 316 3.09 0.83 20.95
CA LYS A 316 2.01 1.73 20.52
C LYS A 316 0.95 1.00 19.70
N VAL A 317 1.34 -0.06 19.00
CA VAL A 317 0.40 -0.90 18.23
C VAL A 317 -0.57 -1.63 19.17
N GLY A 318 -0.10 -2.14 20.30
CA GLY A 318 -0.97 -2.71 21.35
C GLY A 318 -2.05 -1.74 21.82
N THR A 319 -1.67 -0.49 22.08
CA THR A 319 -2.63 0.52 22.54
C THR A 319 -3.66 0.92 21.49
N ALA A 320 -3.30 0.88 20.20
CA ALA A 320 -4.15 1.37 19.13
C ALA A 320 -5.03 0.28 18.48
N CYS A 321 -4.52 -0.94 18.36
CA CYS A 321 -5.17 -2.02 17.62
C CYS A 321 -4.84 -3.43 18.15
N ASP A 322 -4.68 -3.57 19.46
CA ASP A 322 -4.52 -4.88 20.14
C ASP A 322 -3.43 -5.77 19.51
N GLU A 323 -2.31 -5.15 19.15
CA GLU A 323 -1.12 -5.82 18.57
C GLU A 323 -1.37 -6.52 17.22
N GLN A 324 -2.46 -6.21 16.52
CA GLN A 324 -2.69 -6.58 15.12
C GLN A 324 -3.06 -5.34 14.29
N CYS A 325 -2.09 -4.84 13.53
CA CYS A 325 -2.30 -3.68 12.68
C CYS A 325 -2.65 -4.08 11.24
N ILE A 326 -3.91 -3.85 10.83
CA ILE A 326 -4.33 -3.94 9.43
C ILE A 326 -4.29 -2.54 8.82
N THR A 327 -3.45 -2.33 7.81
CA THR A 327 -3.17 -0.99 7.28
C THR A 327 -3.17 -0.95 5.75
N GLY A 328 -3.10 0.26 5.20
CA GLY A 328 -2.87 0.52 3.78
C GLY A 328 -4.09 0.31 2.87
N LEU A 329 -5.21 -0.24 3.34
CA LEU A 329 -6.43 -0.43 2.55
C LEU A 329 -7.19 0.90 2.41
N LYS A 330 -7.43 1.35 1.17
CA LYS A 330 -8.16 2.59 0.86
C LYS A 330 -9.27 2.35 -0.15
N PHE A 331 -10.43 2.98 0.06
CA PHE A 331 -11.54 3.00 -0.89
C PHE A 331 -11.60 4.36 -1.59
N SER A 332 -10.61 4.60 -2.45
CA SER A 332 -10.41 5.90 -3.10
C SER A 332 -11.39 6.19 -4.23
N ASN A 333 -11.97 5.16 -4.85
CA ASN A 333 -12.94 5.31 -5.93
C ASN A 333 -14.26 4.60 -5.57
N PRO A 334 -15.27 5.35 -5.13
CA PRO A 334 -16.59 4.81 -4.80
C PRO A 334 -17.31 4.19 -6.02
N ALA A 335 -16.97 4.63 -7.23
CA ALA A 335 -17.48 4.02 -8.46
C ALA A 335 -16.84 2.65 -8.77
N ALA A 336 -15.75 2.29 -8.10
CA ALA A 336 -15.04 1.04 -8.30
C ALA A 336 -14.54 0.48 -6.96
N LEU A 337 -15.47 0.22 -6.04
CA LEU A 337 -15.13 -0.39 -4.76
C LEU A 337 -14.47 -1.77 -4.98
N PRO A 338 -13.43 -2.12 -4.20
CA PRO A 338 -12.79 -3.43 -4.30
C PRO A 338 -13.77 -4.58 -4.01
N TYR A 339 -13.50 -5.78 -4.53
CA TYR A 339 -14.38 -6.94 -4.36
C TYR A 339 -14.66 -7.31 -2.89
N TYR A 340 -13.70 -7.01 -2.00
CA TYR A 340 -13.78 -7.29 -0.56
C TYR A 340 -14.54 -6.20 0.22
N SER A 341 -14.94 -5.09 -0.40
CA SER A 341 -15.68 -3.99 0.25
C SER A 341 -17.06 -4.40 0.77
N SER A 342 -17.63 -5.48 0.25
CA SER A 342 -18.93 -6.02 0.69
C SER A 342 -18.84 -6.70 2.06
N ASP A 343 -17.65 -7.12 2.48
CA ASP A 343 -17.43 -7.76 3.77
C ASP A 343 -17.70 -6.79 4.92
N ARG A 344 -18.43 -7.25 5.95
CA ARG A 344 -18.85 -6.44 7.09
C ARG A 344 -17.68 -5.79 7.82
N LYS A 345 -16.49 -6.40 7.80
CA LYS A 345 -15.27 -5.82 8.39
C LYS A 345 -14.93 -4.44 7.85
N PHE A 346 -15.30 -4.15 6.60
CA PHE A 346 -14.99 -2.89 5.93
C PHE A 346 -16.17 -1.93 5.83
N THR A 347 -17.25 -2.17 6.59
CA THR A 347 -18.46 -1.32 6.56
C THR A 347 -18.13 0.15 6.80
N TYR A 348 -17.27 0.46 7.78
CA TYR A 348 -16.89 1.84 8.07
C TYR A 348 -16.13 2.51 6.92
N LEU A 349 -15.10 1.84 6.38
CA LEU A 349 -14.35 2.35 5.23
C LEU A 349 -15.25 2.51 4.00
N ARG A 350 -16.16 1.56 3.77
CA ARG A 350 -17.14 1.62 2.66
C ARG A 350 -18.07 2.82 2.82
N ASN A 351 -18.65 2.99 4.00
CA ASN A 351 -19.58 4.08 4.25
C ASN A 351 -18.88 5.44 4.17
N GLU A 352 -17.67 5.58 4.70
CA GLU A 352 -16.88 6.81 4.57
C GLU A 352 -16.61 7.16 3.10
N ALA A 353 -16.23 6.17 2.28
CA ALA A 353 -16.00 6.36 0.86
C ALA A 353 -17.27 6.79 0.11
N LEU A 354 -18.42 6.20 0.45
CA LEU A 354 -19.71 6.55 -0.15
C LEU A 354 -20.21 7.94 0.27
N VAL A 355 -19.98 8.35 1.53
CA VAL A 355 -20.35 9.68 2.04
C VAL A 355 -19.52 10.80 1.42
N LYS A 356 -18.22 10.56 1.12
CA LYS A 356 -17.41 11.55 0.41
C LYS A 356 -17.97 11.89 -0.98
N VAL A 357 -18.65 10.96 -1.64
CA VAL A 357 -19.31 11.22 -2.93
C VAL A 357 -20.46 12.21 -2.77
N THR A 358 -21.35 11.97 -1.79
CA THR A 358 -22.57 12.78 -1.64
C THR A 358 -22.29 14.23 -1.25
N GLN A 359 -21.07 14.54 -0.77
CA GLN A 359 -20.64 15.89 -0.44
C GLN A 359 -19.86 16.59 -1.58
N ASP A 360 -19.12 15.86 -2.43
CA ASP A 360 -18.24 16.44 -3.46
C ASP A 360 -18.74 16.29 -4.92
N THR A 361 -19.81 15.52 -5.21
CA THR A 361 -20.28 15.34 -6.59
C THR A 361 -21.24 16.43 -7.06
N GLY A 362 -20.85 17.15 -8.12
CA GLY A 362 -21.76 18.00 -8.89
C GLY A 362 -22.77 17.17 -9.71
N PRO A 363 -23.90 17.75 -10.16
CA PRO A 363 -24.99 17.05 -10.87
C PRO A 363 -24.55 16.24 -12.11
N ALA A 364 -23.45 16.66 -12.76
CA ALA A 364 -22.92 16.04 -13.96
C ALA A 364 -22.22 14.68 -13.72
N GLU A 365 -21.64 14.45 -12.54
CA GLU A 365 -20.97 13.17 -12.22
C GLU A 365 -21.94 12.10 -11.74
N LEU A 366 -23.05 12.51 -11.08
CA LEU A 366 -24.18 11.61 -10.76
C LEU A 366 -24.81 10.97 -12.01
N ALA A 367 -24.76 11.65 -13.16
CA ALA A 367 -25.27 11.12 -14.42
C ALA A 367 -24.46 9.90 -14.92
N ASN A 368 -23.15 9.87 -14.65
CA ASN A 368 -22.21 8.83 -15.09
C ASN A 368 -22.13 7.61 -14.15
N LEU A 369 -22.82 7.65 -13.00
CA LEU A 369 -22.88 6.50 -12.11
C LEU A 369 -23.63 5.33 -12.76
N THR A 370 -23.13 4.12 -12.55
CA THR A 370 -23.83 2.89 -12.95
C THR A 370 -25.12 2.75 -12.15
N ILE A 371 -26.07 1.96 -12.67
CA ILE A 371 -27.34 1.73 -12.00
C ILE A 371 -27.16 1.09 -10.60
N SER A 372 -26.18 0.20 -10.45
CA SER A 372 -25.86 -0.43 -9.16
C SER A 372 -25.42 0.59 -8.12
N GLN A 373 -24.65 1.60 -8.54
CA GLN A 373 -24.16 2.67 -7.69
C GLN A 373 -25.30 3.60 -7.27
N LYS A 374 -26.11 4.03 -8.24
CA LYS A 374 -27.32 4.83 -7.97
C LYS A 374 -28.22 4.11 -6.97
N LEU A 375 -28.43 2.80 -7.17
CA LEU A 375 -29.23 1.98 -6.27
C LEU A 375 -28.61 1.88 -4.86
N SER A 376 -27.29 1.71 -4.73
CA SER A 376 -26.64 1.66 -3.41
C SER A 376 -26.72 2.97 -2.63
N LEU A 377 -26.85 4.10 -3.34
CA LEU A 377 -26.96 5.45 -2.79
C LEU A 377 -28.40 5.91 -2.55
N ALA A 378 -29.40 5.08 -2.87
CA ALA A 378 -30.80 5.47 -2.70
C ALA A 378 -31.15 5.67 -1.21
N SER A 379 -31.81 6.78 -0.94
CA SER A 379 -32.18 7.29 0.38
C SER A 379 -33.32 6.49 0.99
N ASP A 380 -34.26 6.06 0.16
CA ASP A 380 -35.47 5.33 0.55
C ASP A 380 -35.90 4.32 -0.52
N SER A 381 -36.85 3.45 -0.15
CA SER A 381 -37.35 2.39 -1.05
C SER A 381 -38.06 2.92 -2.30
N GLY A 382 -38.62 4.12 -2.25
CA GLY A 382 -39.25 4.77 -3.41
C GLY A 382 -38.21 5.18 -4.44
N GLN A 383 -37.15 5.86 -3.99
CA GLN A 383 -36.02 6.26 -4.84
C GLN A 383 -35.30 5.04 -5.43
N ALA A 384 -35.12 3.97 -4.65
CA ALA A 384 -34.54 2.72 -5.13
C ALA A 384 -35.37 2.08 -6.26
N GLN A 385 -36.70 2.08 -6.12
CA GLN A 385 -37.61 1.52 -7.13
C GLN A 385 -37.60 2.35 -8.41
N GLU A 386 -37.56 3.67 -8.28
CA GLU A 386 -37.48 4.57 -9.44
C GLU A 386 -36.19 4.36 -10.24
N ILE A 387 -35.04 4.27 -9.56
CA ILE A 387 -33.73 4.01 -10.20
C ILE A 387 -33.74 2.70 -10.99
N VAL A 388 -34.27 1.63 -10.39
CA VAL A 388 -34.36 0.32 -11.08
C VAL A 388 -35.32 0.38 -12.25
N THR A 389 -36.44 1.08 -12.10
CA THR A 389 -37.47 1.21 -13.15
C THR A 389 -36.92 1.96 -14.36
N GLN A 390 -36.26 3.10 -14.16
CA GLN A 390 -35.61 3.87 -15.24
C GLN A 390 -34.50 3.06 -15.94
N GLY A 391 -33.75 2.27 -15.18
CA GLY A 391 -32.71 1.41 -15.74
C GLY A 391 -33.26 0.27 -16.60
N LEU A 392 -34.32 -0.40 -16.13
CA LEU A 392 -35.03 -1.42 -16.88
C LEU A 392 -35.63 -0.84 -18.16
N GLN A 393 -36.25 0.34 -18.08
CA GLN A 393 -36.81 1.05 -19.23
C GLN A 393 -35.74 1.32 -20.30
N LYS A 394 -34.60 1.90 -19.91
CA LYS A 394 -33.51 2.22 -20.84
C LYS A 394 -32.94 0.97 -21.50
N LYS A 395 -32.77 -0.12 -20.73
CA LYS A 395 -32.28 -1.39 -21.29
C LYS A 395 -33.30 -2.03 -22.23
N LEU A 396 -34.58 -1.98 -21.87
CA LEU A 396 -35.67 -2.51 -22.70
C LEU A 396 -35.83 -1.72 -24.00
N GLY A 397 -35.80 -0.38 -23.94
CA GLY A 397 -35.83 0.49 -25.12
C GLY A 397 -34.64 0.22 -26.05
N ALA A 398 -33.44 0.00 -25.50
CA ALA A 398 -32.27 -0.38 -26.28
C ALA A 398 -32.39 -1.75 -26.96
N ILE A 399 -33.03 -2.74 -26.32
CA ILE A 399 -33.27 -4.07 -26.90
C ILE A 399 -34.33 -3.99 -28.00
N LEU A 400 -35.40 -3.22 -27.78
CA LEU A 400 -36.54 -3.10 -28.72
C LEU A 400 -36.33 -2.03 -29.79
N MET A 401 -35.22 -1.29 -29.75
CA MET A 401 -34.95 -0.13 -30.61
C MET A 401 -36.05 0.94 -30.55
N VAL A 402 -36.61 1.16 -29.36
CA VAL A 402 -37.64 2.18 -29.08
C VAL A 402 -37.00 3.36 -28.35
N SER A 403 -37.38 4.59 -28.71
CA SER A 403 -36.86 5.79 -28.07
C SER A 403 -37.31 5.91 -26.61
N ASP A 404 -36.48 6.57 -25.79
CA ASP A 404 -36.75 6.75 -24.36
C ASP A 404 -38.08 7.50 -24.11
N GLU A 405 -38.47 8.43 -24.99
CA GLU A 405 -39.72 9.18 -24.92
C GLU A 405 -40.96 8.30 -25.11
N VAL A 406 -40.92 7.38 -26.07
CA VAL A 406 -42.02 6.44 -26.34
C VAL A 406 -42.13 5.41 -25.22
N MET A 407 -40.99 4.94 -24.71
CA MET A 407 -40.97 4.06 -23.54
C MET A 407 -41.55 4.74 -22.30
N ALA A 408 -41.21 6.01 -22.07
CA ALA A 408 -41.67 6.77 -20.89
C ALA A 408 -43.20 6.95 -20.89
N ALA A 409 -43.80 7.22 -22.05
CA ALA A 409 -45.24 7.38 -22.19
C ALA A 409 -46.05 6.09 -21.94
N GLN A 410 -45.40 4.92 -22.04
CA GLN A 410 -46.04 3.60 -21.91
C GLN A 410 -45.77 2.92 -20.56
N MET A 411 -44.98 3.53 -19.66
CA MET A 411 -44.50 2.93 -18.40
C MET A 411 -45.60 2.54 -17.41
N GLU A 412 -46.68 3.33 -17.32
CA GLU A 412 -47.67 3.18 -16.25
C GLU A 412 -48.87 2.31 -16.65
N THR A 413 -49.10 2.11 -17.95
CA THR A 413 -50.35 1.52 -18.47
C THR A 413 -50.14 0.25 -19.29
N THR A 414 -48.90 -0.10 -19.62
CA THR A 414 -48.59 -1.19 -20.56
C THR A 414 -47.97 -2.38 -19.83
N ALA A 415 -48.62 -3.55 -19.90
CA ALA A 415 -48.10 -4.80 -19.36
C ALA A 415 -46.85 -5.26 -20.14
N MET A 416 -45.94 -5.98 -19.50
CA MET A 416 -44.69 -6.42 -20.14
C MET A 416 -44.90 -7.29 -21.40
N THR A 417 -46.01 -8.02 -21.47
CA THR A 417 -46.41 -8.81 -22.64
C THR A 417 -46.77 -7.95 -23.86
N ALA A 418 -47.24 -6.72 -23.66
CA ALA A 418 -47.63 -5.82 -24.74
C ALA A 418 -46.43 -5.17 -25.44
N PHE A 419 -45.21 -5.27 -24.88
CA PHE A 419 -43.97 -4.84 -25.51
C PHE A 419 -43.38 -5.87 -26.49
N GLY A 420 -44.02 -7.03 -26.67
CA GLY A 420 -43.59 -8.03 -27.66
C GLY A 420 -42.29 -8.76 -27.29
N LEU A 421 -42.02 -8.92 -26.00
CA LEU A 421 -40.86 -9.66 -25.49
C LEU A 421 -40.86 -11.11 -26.00
N ASP A 422 -39.93 -11.44 -26.89
CA ASP A 422 -39.67 -12.81 -27.30
C ASP A 422 -38.71 -13.54 -26.33
N SER A 423 -38.52 -14.84 -26.53
CA SER A 423 -37.65 -15.65 -25.67
C SER A 423 -36.19 -15.19 -25.65
N LEU A 424 -35.70 -14.53 -26.70
CA LEU A 424 -34.31 -14.11 -26.83
C LEU A 424 -34.05 -12.79 -26.07
N THR A 425 -34.91 -11.80 -26.30
CA THR A 425 -34.89 -10.49 -25.62
C THR A 425 -35.12 -10.63 -24.12
N ALA A 426 -35.97 -11.58 -23.68
CA ALA A 426 -36.15 -11.91 -22.27
C ALA A 426 -34.88 -12.46 -21.62
N ILE A 427 -34.11 -13.31 -22.32
CA ILE A 427 -32.83 -13.83 -21.80
C ILE A 427 -31.79 -12.73 -21.70
N GLU A 428 -31.73 -11.82 -22.69
CA GLU A 428 -30.79 -10.69 -22.66
C GLU A 428 -31.07 -9.75 -21.47
N LEU A 429 -32.34 -9.39 -21.25
CA LEU A 429 -32.75 -8.56 -20.12
C LEU A 429 -32.45 -9.26 -18.79
N ARG A 430 -32.73 -10.56 -18.67
CA ARG A 430 -32.40 -11.37 -17.48
C ARG A 430 -30.91 -11.33 -17.16
N ASN A 431 -30.06 -11.56 -18.16
CA ASN A 431 -28.62 -11.58 -17.99
C ASN A 431 -28.07 -10.21 -17.58
N TRP A 432 -28.65 -9.13 -18.13
CA TRP A 432 -28.32 -7.77 -17.74
C TRP A 432 -28.72 -7.48 -16.29
N VAL A 433 -29.93 -7.85 -15.86
CA VAL A 433 -30.36 -7.72 -14.45
C VAL A 433 -29.46 -8.50 -13.51
N GLY A 434 -29.08 -9.72 -13.88
CA GLY A 434 -28.14 -10.53 -13.09
C GLY A 434 -26.78 -9.88 -12.93
N LYS A 435 -26.28 -9.23 -13.98
CA LYS A 435 -24.97 -8.56 -14.00
C LYS A 435 -24.98 -7.22 -13.25
N GLU A 436 -25.89 -6.33 -13.60
CA GLU A 436 -25.89 -4.94 -13.12
C GLU A 436 -26.65 -4.77 -11.81
N LEU A 437 -27.68 -5.58 -11.55
CA LEU A 437 -28.51 -5.46 -10.36
C LEU A 437 -28.32 -6.63 -9.38
N GLN A 438 -27.43 -7.58 -9.68
CA GLN A 438 -27.13 -8.75 -8.83
C GLN A 438 -28.40 -9.50 -8.36
N ALA A 439 -29.43 -9.54 -9.21
CA ALA A 439 -30.71 -10.18 -8.93
C ALA A 439 -30.95 -11.32 -9.94
N HIS A 440 -31.34 -12.48 -9.45
CA HIS A 440 -31.64 -13.64 -10.29
C HIS A 440 -33.14 -13.75 -10.55
N LEU A 441 -33.54 -13.60 -11.81
CA LEU A 441 -34.94 -13.71 -12.26
C LEU A 441 -35.15 -14.98 -13.09
N GLN A 442 -36.33 -15.57 -13.00
CA GLN A 442 -36.78 -16.59 -13.94
C GLN A 442 -37.34 -15.92 -15.20
N VAL A 443 -37.26 -16.58 -16.35
CA VAL A 443 -37.81 -16.04 -17.62
C VAL A 443 -39.32 -15.82 -17.50
N LEU A 444 -40.02 -16.70 -16.80
CA LEU A 444 -41.46 -16.54 -16.56
C LEU A 444 -41.77 -15.25 -15.79
N GLU A 445 -40.95 -14.86 -14.81
CA GLU A 445 -41.14 -13.62 -14.03
C GLU A 445 -40.98 -12.35 -14.87
N LEU A 446 -40.27 -12.43 -15.99
CA LEU A 446 -40.15 -11.34 -16.97
C LEU A 446 -41.38 -11.27 -17.90
N LEU A 447 -41.96 -12.43 -18.23
CA LEU A 447 -43.06 -12.55 -19.19
C LEU A 447 -44.44 -12.44 -18.54
N THR A 448 -44.58 -12.77 -17.26
CA THR A 448 -45.82 -12.65 -16.48
C THR A 448 -45.82 -11.46 -15.53
N GLY A 449 -44.75 -10.67 -15.52
CA GLY A 449 -44.66 -9.44 -14.74
C GLY A 449 -45.72 -8.42 -15.19
N GLY A 450 -46.25 -7.66 -14.23
CA GLY A 450 -47.19 -6.57 -14.49
C GLY A 450 -46.53 -5.40 -15.24
N SER A 451 -46.51 -4.22 -14.63
CA SER A 451 -45.79 -3.07 -15.17
C SER A 451 -44.27 -3.20 -14.99
N LEU A 452 -43.50 -2.35 -15.67
CA LEU A 452 -42.05 -2.18 -15.43
C LEU A 452 -41.73 -1.90 -13.95
N ARG A 453 -42.63 -1.19 -13.26
CA ARG A 453 -42.50 -0.83 -11.85
C ARG A 453 -42.68 -2.04 -10.92
N ASP A 454 -43.53 -3.00 -11.29
CA ASP A 454 -43.71 -4.26 -10.57
C ASP A 454 -42.51 -5.19 -10.74
N LEU A 455 -41.94 -5.21 -11.95
CA LEU A 455 -40.69 -5.92 -12.21
C LEU A 455 -39.54 -5.31 -11.40
N ALA A 456 -39.45 -3.98 -11.32
CA ALA A 456 -38.47 -3.29 -10.49
C ALA A 456 -38.60 -3.66 -9.00
N ALA A 457 -39.84 -3.72 -8.47
CA ALA A 457 -40.08 -4.17 -7.10
C ALA A 457 -39.61 -5.62 -6.87
N THR A 458 -39.83 -6.50 -7.85
CA THR A 458 -39.38 -7.90 -7.80
C THR A 458 -37.86 -7.99 -7.81
N VAL A 459 -37.19 -7.15 -8.61
CA VAL A 459 -35.73 -7.04 -8.64
C VAL A 459 -35.18 -6.55 -7.31
N LEU A 460 -35.80 -5.53 -6.70
CA LEU A 460 -35.39 -5.03 -5.38
C LEU A 460 -35.53 -6.07 -4.25
N LYS A 461 -36.54 -6.94 -4.32
CA LYS A 461 -36.67 -8.05 -3.36
C LYS A 461 -35.53 -9.07 -3.50
N LYS A 462 -35.02 -9.28 -4.71
CA LYS A 462 -34.05 -10.33 -5.04
C LYS A 462 -32.60 -9.85 -5.19
N THR A 463 -32.36 -8.55 -5.26
CA THR A 463 -31.00 -8.00 -5.39
C THR A 463 -30.16 -8.27 -4.14
N LYS A 464 -28.85 -8.45 -4.37
CA LYS A 464 -27.82 -8.49 -3.33
C LYS A 464 -27.23 -7.11 -3.02
N ILE A 465 -27.61 -6.08 -3.78
CA ILE A 465 -27.19 -4.70 -3.54
C ILE A 465 -27.95 -4.19 -2.31
N SER A 466 -27.21 -3.65 -1.34
CA SER A 466 -27.76 -3.07 -0.11
C SER A 466 -27.48 -1.57 -0.07
N GLY A 467 -28.41 -0.83 0.54
CA GLY A 467 -28.36 0.61 0.76
C GLY A 467 -29.28 0.99 1.92
N VAL A 468 -29.42 2.29 2.18
CA VAL A 468 -30.29 2.79 3.27
C VAL A 468 -31.74 2.30 3.12
N TRP A 469 -32.20 2.17 1.88
CA TRP A 469 -33.52 1.64 1.50
C TRP A 469 -33.75 0.16 1.80
N SER A 470 -32.69 -0.62 2.07
CA SER A 470 -32.75 -2.09 2.08
C SER A 470 -33.13 -2.72 3.42
N ASN A 471 -33.81 -2.00 4.34
CA ASN A 471 -34.21 -2.47 5.67
C ASN A 471 -34.78 -3.91 5.62
N ARG A 472 -33.90 -4.89 5.86
CA ARG A 472 -34.20 -6.32 6.03
C ARG A 472 -34.14 -6.67 7.52
N ASP A 473 -34.57 -5.75 8.38
CA ASP A 473 -34.85 -6.00 9.79
C ASP A 473 -36.37 -5.91 10.00
N GLN A 474 -37.09 -6.91 9.48
CA GLN A 474 -38.41 -7.34 9.90
C GLN A 474 -38.72 -8.69 9.23
N THR A 475 -37.97 -9.72 9.59
CA THR A 475 -38.46 -11.09 9.82
C THR A 475 -37.39 -11.95 10.46
#